data_AF-B2L3H2-F1
#
_entry.id   AF-B2L3H2-F1
#
_cell.length_a   1.000
_cell.length_b   1.000
_cell.length_c   1.000
_cell.angle_alpha   90.00
_cell.angle_beta   90.00
_cell.angle_gamma   90.00
#
_symmetry.space_group_name_H-M   'P 1'
#
loop_
_entity.id
_entity.type
_entity.pdbx_description
1 polymer ?
#
loop_
_entity_poly.entity_id
_entity_poly.type
_entity_poly.pdbx_seq_one_letter_code
_entity_poly.pdbx_strand_id
1 'polypeptide(L)'
;MLDTAIIGGGVCGLSLSRSLSAVGADYQLFEARDRLGGRVLSVPAGPTRVDLGPTWFWPVTQPLMSRLVDELELASFAQHDDGPIMVLSHPNKTPERYRGDTGLHGGGLRLVGGMGSLVDALAGAVPRERVHLGHVLEAVELDDAKVLLRFARGDGGLTVEARRVVLALPPRLLAENVRFTPELPAPLRQAMTATPTWMAAQAKAVLTYRQPSWREDGLSGNAFVTHGQAVFGEIFDASDPLHGLSALGAFLALPAGARARFAAELGDLLSRAPAPLALTTIQLLAQLKTPEALAALEAGFASPHVEVRISALAEL
;
A
#
# COMPACT_ATOMS: atom_id res chain seq x y z
N MET A 1 16.70 -31.49 3.18
CA MET A 1 15.25 -31.40 2.88
C MET A 1 14.58 -30.70 4.05
N LEU A 2 13.82 -29.65 3.79
CA LEU A 2 13.07 -28.89 4.79
C LEU A 2 11.77 -29.61 5.14
N ASP A 3 11.24 -29.42 6.35
CA ASP A 3 9.85 -29.85 6.61
C ASP A 3 8.86 -28.94 5.86
N THR A 4 8.94 -27.62 6.04
CA THR A 4 8.03 -26.66 5.38
C THR A 4 8.79 -25.54 4.66
N ALA A 5 8.46 -25.29 3.40
CA ALA A 5 8.87 -24.09 2.68
C ALA A 5 7.67 -23.11 2.54
N ILE A 6 7.88 -21.85 2.89
CA ILE A 6 6.87 -20.78 2.77
C ILE A 6 7.31 -19.85 1.66
N ILE A 7 6.43 -19.60 0.69
CA ILE A 7 6.72 -18.74 -0.45
C ILE A 7 5.91 -17.45 -0.31
N GLY A 8 6.60 -16.32 -0.18
CA GLY A 8 6.02 -14.99 -0.01
C GLY A 8 6.20 -14.43 1.40
N GLY A 9 7.00 -13.38 1.52
CA GLY A 9 7.28 -12.60 2.73
C GLY A 9 6.27 -11.50 3.03
N GLY A 10 5.02 -11.66 2.58
CA GLY A 10 3.91 -10.78 2.95
C GLY A 10 3.34 -11.09 4.34
N VAL A 11 2.33 -10.32 4.77
CA VAL A 11 1.67 -10.49 6.09
C VAL A 11 1.26 -11.95 6.33
N CYS A 12 0.71 -12.65 5.34
CA CYS A 12 0.33 -14.06 5.47
C CYS A 12 1.52 -14.99 5.77
N GLY A 13 2.58 -14.93 4.96
CA GLY A 13 3.76 -15.78 5.14
C GLY A 13 4.54 -15.45 6.41
N LEU A 14 4.60 -14.18 6.80
CA LEU A 14 5.22 -13.76 8.06
C LEU A 14 4.40 -14.20 9.28
N SER A 15 3.08 -14.08 9.25
CA SER A 15 2.22 -14.60 10.32
C SER A 15 2.34 -16.10 10.48
N LEU A 16 2.42 -16.87 9.38
CA LEU A 16 2.68 -18.30 9.45
C LEU A 16 4.07 -18.59 10.03
N SER A 17 5.10 -17.86 9.59
CA SER A 17 6.48 -18.01 10.08
C SER A 17 6.58 -17.72 11.58
N ARG A 18 5.89 -16.69 12.08
CA ARG A 18 5.77 -16.39 13.51
C ARG A 18 5.18 -17.57 14.27
N SER A 19 4.04 -18.09 13.81
CA SER A 19 3.37 -19.23 14.45
C SER A 19 4.23 -20.50 14.45
N LEU A 20 4.94 -20.79 13.36
CA LEU A 20 5.85 -21.94 13.28
C LEU A 20 7.10 -21.75 14.15
N SER A 21 7.60 -20.53 14.28
CA SER A 21 8.73 -20.21 15.18
C SER A 21 8.35 -20.42 16.64
N ALA A 22 7.14 -20.00 17.04
CA ALA A 22 6.65 -20.14 18.40
C ALA A 22 6.58 -21.59 18.88
N VAL A 23 6.41 -22.55 17.97
CA VAL A 23 6.40 -23.99 18.27
C VAL A 23 7.70 -24.71 17.90
N GLY A 24 8.74 -23.98 17.47
CA GLY A 24 10.04 -24.54 17.10
C GLY A 24 10.03 -25.43 15.85
N ALA A 25 9.06 -25.24 14.95
CA ALA A 25 8.96 -26.05 13.74
C ALA A 25 10.08 -25.74 12.73
N ASP A 26 10.45 -26.72 11.91
CA ASP A 26 11.42 -26.55 10.84
C ASP A 26 10.76 -25.94 9.59
N TYR A 27 11.16 -24.71 9.25
CA TYR A 27 10.71 -24.05 8.04
C TYR A 27 11.74 -23.05 7.50
N GLN A 28 11.58 -22.69 6.22
CA GLN A 28 12.27 -21.58 5.58
C GLN A 28 11.26 -20.75 4.78
N LEU A 29 11.42 -19.42 4.83
CA LEU A 29 10.61 -18.46 4.07
C LEU A 29 11.44 -17.89 2.92
N PHE A 30 10.88 -17.93 1.71
CA PHE A 30 11.49 -17.39 0.49
C PHE A 30 10.63 -16.24 -0.04
N GLU A 31 11.24 -15.09 -0.27
CA GLU A 31 10.61 -13.89 -0.82
C GLU A 31 11.31 -13.47 -2.11
N ALA A 32 10.52 -13.14 -3.12
CA ALA A 32 11.00 -12.75 -4.44
C ALA A 32 11.76 -11.43 -4.41
N ARG A 33 11.32 -10.48 -3.57
CA ARG A 33 11.91 -9.14 -3.46
C ARG A 33 13.07 -9.08 -2.47
N ASP A 34 13.76 -7.96 -2.49
CA ASP A 34 14.78 -7.55 -1.52
C ASP A 34 14.18 -6.99 -0.22
N ARG A 35 12.85 -7.05 -0.07
CA ARG A 35 12.11 -6.58 1.11
C ARG A 35 10.95 -7.50 1.46
N LEU A 36 10.58 -7.48 2.74
CA LEU A 36 9.37 -8.10 3.26
C LEU A 36 8.15 -7.16 3.13
N GLY A 37 6.97 -7.69 3.43
CA GLY A 37 5.70 -6.96 3.51
C GLY A 37 4.76 -7.20 2.34
N GLY A 38 5.24 -7.73 1.21
CA GLY A 38 4.43 -7.92 0.01
C GLY A 38 3.79 -6.61 -0.43
N ARG A 39 2.44 -6.57 -0.45
CA ARG A 39 1.65 -5.36 -0.76
C ARG A 39 1.72 -4.27 0.32
N VAL A 40 2.17 -4.60 1.53
CA VAL A 40 2.46 -3.59 2.55
C VAL A 40 3.77 -2.91 2.20
N LEU A 41 3.70 -1.59 2.02
CA LEU A 41 4.85 -0.73 1.79
C LEU A 41 4.60 0.58 2.51
N SER A 42 5.47 0.90 3.47
CA SER A 42 5.50 2.19 4.14
C SER A 42 6.89 2.77 4.02
N VAL A 43 6.98 4.05 3.66
CA VAL A 43 8.26 4.71 3.37
C VAL A 43 8.52 5.84 4.37
N PRO A 44 9.79 6.09 4.77
CA PRO A 44 10.10 7.04 5.85
C PRO A 44 9.72 8.49 5.54
N ALA A 45 8.87 9.14 6.32
CA ALA A 45 8.47 10.54 6.12
C ALA A 45 8.71 11.33 7.41
N GLY A 46 9.83 12.05 7.47
CA GLY A 46 10.29 12.70 8.68
C GLY A 46 10.46 11.70 9.83
N PRO A 47 9.83 11.91 11.02
CA PRO A 47 9.94 11.03 12.17
C PRO A 47 9.06 9.76 12.09
N THR A 48 8.22 9.61 11.07
CA THR A 48 7.26 8.50 10.93
C THR A 48 7.34 7.89 9.52
N ARG A 49 6.30 7.18 9.06
CA ARG A 49 6.20 6.64 7.69
C ARG A 49 4.85 6.96 7.07
N VAL A 50 4.82 6.95 5.73
CA VAL A 50 3.58 7.01 4.96
C VAL A 50 3.36 5.71 4.21
N ASP A 51 2.11 5.25 4.18
CA ASP A 51 1.74 4.00 3.52
C ASP A 51 1.52 4.22 2.02
N LEU A 52 2.37 3.60 1.21
CA LEU A 52 2.17 3.46 -0.24
C LEU A 52 1.39 2.19 -0.61
N GLY A 53 1.27 1.26 0.34
CA GLY A 53 0.39 0.09 0.29
C GLY A 53 -0.97 0.35 0.97
N PRO A 54 -1.56 -0.66 1.64
CA PRO A 54 -2.75 -0.48 2.48
C PRO A 54 -2.46 0.48 3.64
N THR A 55 -3.46 1.28 4.02
CA THR A 55 -3.37 2.26 5.11
C THR A 55 -4.22 1.90 6.31
N TRP A 56 -5.37 1.26 6.08
CA TRP A 56 -6.40 1.11 7.08
C TRP A 56 -6.64 -0.34 7.45
N PHE A 57 -7.15 -0.53 8.66
CA PHE A 57 -7.88 -1.72 9.06
C PHE A 57 -9.17 -1.31 9.80
N TRP A 58 -10.15 -2.20 9.84
CA TRP A 58 -11.47 -1.92 10.42
C TRP A 58 -11.79 -2.89 11.55
N PRO A 59 -11.68 -2.47 12.83
CA PRO A 59 -11.77 -3.41 13.94
C PRO A 59 -13.07 -4.21 14.00
N VAL A 60 -14.19 -3.57 13.66
CA VAL A 60 -15.54 -4.16 13.70
C VAL A 60 -15.69 -5.28 12.67
N THR A 61 -15.20 -5.07 11.45
CA THR A 61 -15.39 -6.00 10.33
C THR A 61 -14.19 -6.91 10.09
N GLN A 62 -13.05 -6.64 10.73
CA GLN A 62 -11.79 -7.37 10.54
C GLN A 62 -11.20 -7.85 11.89
N PRO A 63 -11.92 -8.70 12.65
CA PRO A 63 -11.51 -9.09 14.01
C PRO A 63 -10.17 -9.83 14.05
N LEU A 64 -9.78 -10.55 12.99
CA LEU A 64 -8.47 -11.22 12.92
C LEU A 64 -7.33 -10.20 12.84
N MET A 65 -7.54 -9.09 12.13
CA MET A 65 -6.55 -8.02 12.06
C MET A 65 -6.45 -7.29 13.40
N SER A 66 -7.57 -7.01 14.07
CA SER A 66 -7.57 -6.42 15.42
C SER A 66 -6.80 -7.27 16.41
N ARG A 67 -7.07 -8.58 16.47
CA ARG A 67 -6.34 -9.49 17.36
C ARG A 67 -4.85 -9.51 17.06
N LEU A 68 -4.47 -9.48 15.78
CA LEU A 68 -3.06 -9.45 15.39
C LEU A 68 -2.37 -8.15 15.84
N VAL A 69 -3.04 -7.01 15.72
CA VAL A 69 -2.54 -5.71 16.22
C VAL A 69 -2.36 -5.75 17.74
N ASP A 70 -3.33 -6.30 18.47
CA ASP A 70 -3.27 -6.43 19.93
C ASP A 70 -2.16 -7.39 20.37
N GLU A 71 -2.04 -8.56 19.74
CA GLU A 71 -0.99 -9.57 20.04
C GLU A 71 0.43 -9.05 19.77
N LEU A 72 0.58 -8.12 18.84
CA LEU A 72 1.85 -7.49 18.50
C LEU A 72 2.08 -6.18 19.28
N GLU A 73 1.15 -5.83 20.18
CA GLU A 73 1.19 -4.62 21.01
C GLU A 73 1.37 -3.34 20.18
N LEU A 74 0.75 -3.30 19.00
CA LEU A 74 0.87 -2.19 18.06
C LEU A 74 -0.15 -1.08 18.40
N ALA A 75 0.34 0.15 18.54
CA ALA A 75 -0.51 1.31 18.72
C ALA A 75 -1.25 1.68 17.42
N SER A 76 -2.49 2.16 17.56
CA SER A 76 -3.31 2.64 16.45
C SER A 76 -4.06 3.92 16.81
N PHE A 77 -4.48 4.67 15.79
CA PHE A 77 -5.29 5.88 15.93
C PHE A 77 -6.38 5.93 14.86
N ALA A 78 -7.44 6.70 15.11
CA ALA A 78 -8.56 6.82 14.18
C ALA A 78 -8.16 7.53 12.88
N GLN A 79 -8.69 7.06 11.76
CA GLN A 79 -8.66 7.82 10.51
C GLN A 79 -9.43 9.14 10.69
N HIS A 80 -8.81 10.24 10.29
CA HIS A 80 -9.47 11.54 10.31
C HIS A 80 -10.50 11.61 9.18
N ASP A 81 -11.76 11.86 9.55
CA ASP A 81 -12.89 12.00 8.64
C ASP A 81 -13.74 13.24 8.94
N ASP A 82 -13.35 14.05 9.93
CA ASP A 82 -14.17 15.17 10.39
C ASP A 82 -14.22 16.30 9.37
N GLY A 83 -15.42 16.68 8.96
CA GLY A 83 -15.64 17.75 7.99
C GLY A 83 -16.25 17.25 6.68
N PRO A 84 -16.55 18.15 5.73
CA PRO A 84 -17.08 17.76 4.44
C PRO A 84 -16.02 17.04 3.60
N ILE A 85 -16.53 16.12 2.77
CA ILE A 85 -15.83 15.51 1.64
C ILE A 85 -16.02 16.42 0.43
N MET A 86 -14.96 16.64 -0.34
CA MET A 86 -15.03 17.48 -1.53
C MET A 86 -15.27 16.63 -2.78
N VAL A 87 -16.17 17.04 -3.67
CA VAL A 87 -16.48 16.31 -4.90
C VAL A 87 -16.34 17.24 -6.11
N LEU A 88 -15.49 16.84 -7.08
CA LEU A 88 -15.33 17.51 -8.36
C LEU A 88 -15.76 16.59 -9.51
N SER A 89 -16.94 16.86 -10.06
CA SER A 89 -17.51 16.08 -11.17
C SER A 89 -17.16 16.61 -12.56
N HIS A 90 -16.69 17.85 -12.67
CA HIS A 90 -16.31 18.49 -13.94
C HIS A 90 -15.16 19.48 -13.72
N PRO A 91 -14.19 19.58 -14.64
CA PRO A 91 -12.96 20.36 -14.44
C PRO A 91 -13.19 21.87 -14.21
N ASN A 92 -14.30 22.41 -14.70
CA ASN A 92 -14.63 23.83 -14.63
C ASN A 92 -15.74 24.16 -13.60
N LYS A 93 -16.17 23.21 -12.77
CA LYS A 93 -17.23 23.41 -11.76
C LYS A 93 -16.69 23.52 -10.36
N THR A 94 -17.33 24.36 -9.55
CA THR A 94 -17.07 24.45 -8.11
C THR A 94 -17.24 23.12 -7.41
N PRO A 95 -16.22 22.66 -6.65
CA PRO A 95 -16.38 21.45 -5.87
C PRO A 95 -17.45 21.56 -4.83
N GLU A 96 -18.28 20.53 -4.89
CA GLU A 96 -19.42 20.37 -4.03
C GLU A 96 -18.92 19.81 -2.70
N ARG A 97 -19.52 20.30 -1.61
CA ARG A 97 -19.26 19.83 -0.26
C ARG A 97 -20.31 18.80 0.08
N TYR A 98 -19.88 17.59 0.36
CA TYR A 98 -20.75 16.52 0.81
C TYR A 98 -20.45 16.20 2.28
N ARG A 99 -21.50 16.07 3.10
CA ARG A 99 -21.39 15.53 4.46
C ARG A 99 -22.22 14.25 4.51
N GLY A 100 -21.56 13.14 4.80
CA GLY A 100 -22.25 11.88 5.11
C GLY A 100 -22.63 11.83 6.59
N ASP A 101 -23.63 11.00 6.92
CA ASP A 101 -24.05 10.76 8.32
C ASP A 101 -23.00 9.98 9.13
N THR A 102 -22.14 9.25 8.43
CA THR A 102 -20.99 8.51 8.96
C THR A 102 -19.70 8.99 8.27
N GLY A 103 -18.57 9.03 8.99
CA GLY A 103 -17.26 9.31 8.37
C GLY A 103 -16.98 8.39 7.18
N LEU A 104 -16.28 8.91 6.16
CA LEU A 104 -16.05 8.24 4.87
C LEU A 104 -15.49 6.82 5.04
N HIS A 105 -14.57 6.66 5.97
CA HIS A 105 -13.87 5.41 6.21
C HIS A 105 -14.57 4.56 7.29
N GLY A 106 -15.78 4.90 7.74
CA GLY A 106 -16.60 4.03 8.59
C GLY A 106 -15.90 3.50 9.85
N GLY A 107 -15.11 4.34 10.53
CA GLY A 107 -14.37 3.95 11.74
C GLY A 107 -13.06 3.20 11.47
N GLY A 108 -12.47 3.35 10.28
CA GLY A 108 -11.14 2.83 9.96
C GLY A 108 -10.07 3.36 10.92
N LEU A 109 -9.13 2.50 11.28
CA LEU A 109 -7.97 2.84 12.08
C LEU A 109 -6.69 2.74 11.25
N ARG A 110 -5.67 3.48 11.70
CA ARG A 110 -4.31 3.47 11.16
C ARG A 110 -3.32 3.06 12.24
N LEU A 111 -2.27 2.35 11.85
CA LEU A 111 -1.19 2.01 12.76
C LEU A 111 -0.23 3.18 12.93
N VAL A 112 0.27 3.35 14.15
CA VAL A 112 1.37 4.27 14.44
C VAL A 112 2.63 3.79 13.71
N GLY A 113 3.27 4.68 12.95
CA GLY A 113 4.38 4.31 12.04
C GLY A 113 3.95 3.64 10.73
N GLY A 114 2.64 3.61 10.44
CA GLY A 114 2.06 3.02 9.23
C GLY A 114 1.96 1.49 9.29
N MET A 115 1.41 0.90 8.22
CA MET A 115 1.25 -0.55 8.10
C MET A 115 2.60 -1.30 8.04
N GLY A 116 3.70 -0.61 7.74
CA GLY A 116 5.06 -1.13 7.85
C GLY A 116 5.42 -1.56 9.27
N SER A 117 4.85 -0.94 10.31
CA SER A 117 5.04 -1.37 11.71
C SER A 117 4.53 -2.79 11.95
N LEU A 118 3.45 -3.19 11.27
CA LEU A 118 2.95 -4.57 11.31
C LEU A 118 3.97 -5.54 10.71
N VAL A 119 4.56 -5.17 9.57
CA VAL A 119 5.57 -5.99 8.90
C VAL A 119 6.82 -6.11 9.77
N ASP A 120 7.27 -5.01 10.37
CA ASP A 120 8.44 -4.98 11.25
C ASP A 120 8.23 -5.87 12.48
N ALA A 121 7.07 -5.78 13.13
CA ALA A 121 6.73 -6.60 14.30
C ALA A 121 6.65 -8.09 13.96
N LEU A 122 6.00 -8.44 12.84
CA LEU A 122 5.94 -9.82 12.36
C LEU A 122 7.31 -10.37 11.99
N ALA A 123 8.12 -9.60 11.27
CA ALA A 123 9.46 -10.00 10.87
C ALA A 123 10.42 -10.10 12.07
N GLY A 124 10.27 -9.24 13.08
CA GLY A 124 11.06 -9.29 14.32
C GLY A 124 10.84 -10.57 15.14
N ALA A 125 9.68 -11.22 14.99
CA ALA A 125 9.36 -12.50 15.62
C ALA A 125 9.87 -13.73 14.83
N VAL A 126 10.50 -13.52 13.68
CA VAL A 126 11.01 -14.58 12.79
C VAL A 126 12.54 -14.57 12.82
N PRO A 127 13.22 -15.71 13.09
CA PRO A 127 14.68 -15.78 13.04
C PRO A 127 15.20 -15.41 11.65
N ARG A 128 16.20 -14.51 11.58
CA ARG A 128 16.69 -13.93 10.31
C ARG A 128 17.26 -14.99 9.37
N GLU A 129 17.89 -16.02 9.91
CA GLU A 129 18.43 -17.15 9.17
C GLU A 129 17.36 -18.01 8.47
N ARG A 130 16.08 -17.83 8.84
CA ARG A 130 14.94 -18.50 8.19
C ARG A 130 14.38 -17.74 6.99
N VAL A 131 14.86 -16.52 6.72
CA VAL A 131 14.30 -15.61 5.70
C VAL A 131 15.29 -15.44 4.55
N HIS A 132 14.84 -15.77 3.35
CA HIS A 132 15.62 -15.73 2.11
C HIS A 132 14.99 -14.74 1.12
N LEU A 133 15.56 -13.54 1.03
CA LEU A 133 15.14 -12.49 0.10
C LEU A 133 15.77 -12.68 -1.29
N GLY A 134 15.17 -12.13 -2.34
CA GLY A 134 15.68 -12.20 -3.72
C GLY A 134 15.57 -13.60 -4.36
N HIS A 135 14.65 -14.45 -3.88
CA HIS A 135 14.43 -15.80 -4.39
C HIS A 135 13.09 -15.89 -5.10
N VAL A 136 13.10 -15.75 -6.43
CA VAL A 136 11.90 -15.80 -7.26
C VAL A 136 11.56 -17.24 -7.59
N LEU A 137 10.43 -17.74 -7.09
CA LEU A 137 9.98 -19.10 -7.41
C LEU A 137 9.58 -19.21 -8.88
N GLU A 138 10.18 -20.13 -9.62
CA GLU A 138 9.90 -20.38 -11.04
C GLU A 138 9.16 -21.71 -11.28
N ALA A 139 9.41 -22.71 -10.44
CA ALA A 139 8.79 -24.01 -10.60
C ALA A 139 8.57 -24.74 -9.26
N VAL A 140 7.49 -25.51 -9.23
CA VAL A 140 7.11 -26.45 -8.16
C VAL A 140 6.91 -27.81 -8.80
N GLU A 141 7.77 -28.77 -8.45
CA GLU A 141 7.68 -30.15 -8.93
C GLU A 141 7.34 -31.05 -7.74
N LEU A 142 6.20 -31.73 -7.82
CA LEU A 142 5.76 -32.70 -6.84
C LEU A 142 6.20 -34.10 -7.31
N ASP A 143 6.94 -34.76 -6.44
CA ASP A 143 7.29 -36.18 -6.51
C ASP A 143 6.54 -36.93 -5.39
N ASP A 144 6.51 -38.25 -5.43
CA ASP A 144 5.72 -39.09 -4.52
C ASP A 144 6.06 -38.90 -3.03
N ALA A 145 7.24 -38.35 -2.72
CA ALA A 145 7.74 -38.17 -1.35
C ALA A 145 8.05 -36.71 -0.95
N LYS A 146 8.14 -35.78 -1.91
CA LYS A 146 8.67 -34.42 -1.66
C LYS A 146 8.22 -33.42 -2.72
N VAL A 147 8.39 -32.14 -2.39
CA VAL A 147 8.23 -31.02 -3.31
C VAL A 147 9.61 -30.42 -3.60
N LEU A 148 9.96 -30.32 -4.87
CA LEU A 148 11.14 -29.63 -5.38
C LEU A 148 10.74 -28.22 -5.82
N LEU A 149 11.43 -27.22 -5.30
CA LEU A 149 11.23 -25.81 -5.58
C LEU A 149 12.43 -25.27 -6.32
N ARG A 150 12.21 -24.66 -7.49
CA ARG A 150 13.26 -23.97 -8.24
C ARG A 150 13.08 -22.47 -8.14
N PHE A 151 14.14 -21.79 -7.74
CA PHE A 151 14.19 -20.35 -7.60
C PHE A 151 15.24 -19.75 -8.55
N ALA A 152 14.90 -18.65 -9.21
CA ALA A 152 15.89 -17.74 -9.76
C ALA A 152 16.45 -16.84 -8.65
N ARG A 153 17.77 -16.64 -8.66
CA ARG A 153 18.49 -15.77 -7.71
C ARG A 153 19.73 -15.17 -8.38
N GLY A 154 19.68 -13.88 -8.68
CA GLY A 154 20.80 -13.20 -9.36
C GLY A 154 21.08 -13.82 -10.73
N ASP A 155 22.32 -14.20 -10.99
CA ASP A 155 22.77 -14.91 -12.20
C ASP A 155 22.66 -16.45 -12.08
N GLY A 156 22.21 -16.96 -10.93
CA GLY A 156 22.12 -18.40 -10.65
C GLY A 156 20.70 -18.89 -10.35
N GLY A 157 20.59 -20.21 -10.20
CA GLY A 157 19.39 -20.88 -9.72
C GLY A 157 19.64 -21.56 -8.37
N LEU A 158 18.64 -21.56 -7.50
CA LEU A 158 18.62 -22.36 -6.26
C LEU A 158 17.53 -23.43 -6.39
N THR A 159 17.85 -24.65 -5.97
CA THR A 159 16.86 -25.72 -5.84
C THR A 159 16.73 -26.13 -4.38
N VAL A 160 15.49 -26.22 -3.89
CA VAL A 160 15.17 -26.56 -2.50
C VAL A 160 14.20 -27.73 -2.47
N GLU A 161 14.45 -28.70 -1.59
CA GLU A 161 13.55 -29.81 -1.34
C GLU A 161 12.80 -29.60 -0.02
N ALA A 162 11.48 -29.74 -0.04
CA ALA A 162 10.63 -29.63 1.15
C ALA A 162 9.59 -30.75 1.20
N ARG A 163 9.15 -31.14 2.40
CA ARG A 163 8.02 -32.08 2.57
C ARG A 163 6.68 -31.41 2.29
N ARG A 164 6.56 -30.13 2.64
CA ARG A 164 5.36 -29.32 2.45
C ARG A 164 5.73 -27.93 1.94
N VAL A 165 4.83 -27.34 1.16
CA VAL A 165 4.99 -25.98 0.63
C VAL A 165 3.71 -25.20 0.89
N VAL A 166 3.86 -23.98 1.42
CA VAL A 166 2.79 -23.02 1.54
C VAL A 166 3.04 -21.87 0.57
N LEU A 167 2.14 -21.71 -0.39
CA LEU A 167 2.19 -20.63 -1.38
C LEU A 167 1.37 -19.44 -0.85
N ALA A 168 2.03 -18.50 -0.16
CA ALA A 168 1.41 -17.33 0.46
C ALA A 168 1.40 -16.10 -0.48
N LEU A 169 0.98 -16.32 -1.73
CA LEU A 169 0.99 -15.34 -2.82
C LEU A 169 -0.39 -15.22 -3.48
N PRO A 170 -0.72 -14.10 -4.15
CA PRO A 170 -1.91 -14.00 -4.98
C PRO A 170 -2.00 -15.16 -6.00
N PRO A 171 -3.16 -15.85 -6.11
CA PRO A 171 -3.33 -17.00 -7.01
C PRO A 171 -2.96 -16.71 -8.47
N ARG A 172 -3.26 -15.50 -8.95
CA ARG A 172 -2.93 -15.08 -10.32
C ARG A 172 -1.43 -15.05 -10.58
N LEU A 173 -0.62 -14.55 -9.63
CA LEU A 173 0.83 -14.52 -9.79
C LEU A 173 1.42 -15.93 -9.89
N LEU A 174 0.88 -16.89 -9.13
CA LEU A 174 1.27 -18.29 -9.22
C LEU A 174 0.93 -18.88 -10.59
N ALA A 175 -0.28 -18.62 -11.10
CA ALA A 175 -0.72 -19.14 -12.40
C ALA A 175 0.08 -18.57 -13.59
N GLU A 176 0.55 -17.33 -13.49
CA GLU A 176 1.27 -16.63 -14.56
C GLU A 176 2.78 -16.89 -14.54
N ASN A 177 3.39 -17.06 -13.35
CA ASN A 177 4.85 -17.03 -13.22
C ASN A 177 5.48 -18.35 -12.72
N VAL A 178 4.67 -19.29 -12.23
CA VAL A 178 5.18 -20.55 -11.64
C VAL A 178 4.73 -21.75 -12.46
N ARG A 179 5.69 -22.57 -12.89
CA ARG A 179 5.41 -23.86 -13.52
C ARG A 179 5.12 -24.91 -12.46
N PHE A 180 4.08 -25.71 -12.67
CA PHE A 180 3.73 -26.82 -11.78
C PHE A 180 3.91 -28.14 -12.52
N THR A 181 4.54 -29.11 -11.88
CA THR A 181 4.68 -30.48 -12.38
C THR A 181 4.28 -31.45 -11.25
N PRO A 182 3.25 -32.30 -11.41
CA PRO A 182 2.34 -32.34 -12.53
C PRO A 182 1.55 -31.02 -12.67
N GLU A 183 0.99 -30.79 -13.86
CA GLU A 183 0.18 -29.60 -14.07
C GLU A 183 -1.00 -29.54 -13.10
N LEU A 184 -1.28 -28.33 -12.60
CA LEU A 184 -2.48 -28.11 -11.78
C LEU A 184 -3.74 -28.41 -12.61
N PRO A 185 -4.78 -29.02 -12.00
CA PRO A 185 -6.05 -29.27 -12.67
C PRO A 185 -6.61 -28.00 -13.32
N ALA A 186 -7.11 -28.12 -14.54
CA ALA A 186 -7.61 -26.98 -15.31
C ALA A 186 -8.64 -26.10 -14.55
N PRO A 187 -9.62 -26.66 -13.80
CA PRO A 187 -10.55 -25.84 -13.01
C PRO A 187 -9.85 -25.00 -11.93
N LEU A 188 -8.82 -25.55 -11.28
CA LEU A 188 -8.04 -24.84 -10.28
C LEU A 188 -7.24 -23.70 -10.94
N ARG A 189 -6.55 -24.01 -12.04
CA ARG A 189 -5.79 -22.99 -12.80
C ARG A 189 -6.69 -21.85 -13.27
N GLN A 190 -7.88 -22.16 -13.79
CA GLN A 190 -8.86 -21.16 -14.19
C GLN A 190 -9.33 -20.30 -13.01
N ALA A 191 -9.62 -20.91 -11.86
CA ALA A 191 -9.99 -20.18 -10.66
C ALA A 191 -8.85 -19.24 -10.19
N MET A 192 -7.60 -19.70 -10.23
CA MET A 192 -6.43 -18.91 -9.88
C MET A 192 -6.27 -17.68 -10.79
N THR A 193 -6.39 -17.85 -12.11
CA THR A 193 -6.32 -16.73 -13.08
C THR A 193 -7.49 -15.76 -12.91
N ALA A 194 -8.71 -16.28 -12.75
CA ALA A 194 -9.92 -15.47 -12.62
C ALA A 194 -10.02 -14.71 -11.29
N THR A 195 -9.32 -15.17 -10.25
CA THR A 195 -9.35 -14.52 -8.92
C THR A 195 -8.86 -13.07 -9.04
N PRO A 196 -9.72 -12.08 -8.76
CA PRO A 196 -9.32 -10.69 -8.83
C PRO A 196 -8.33 -10.38 -7.71
N THR A 197 -7.19 -9.79 -8.06
CA THR A 197 -6.33 -9.16 -7.06
C THR A 197 -6.84 -7.74 -6.89
N TRP A 198 -7.63 -7.53 -5.83
CA TRP A 198 -8.21 -6.22 -5.51
C TRP A 198 -7.12 -5.14 -5.48
N MET A 199 -7.38 -4.02 -6.16
CA MET A 199 -6.43 -2.90 -6.34
C MET A 199 -5.13 -3.22 -7.09
N ALA A 200 -5.00 -4.37 -7.77
CA ALA A 200 -3.79 -4.69 -8.53
C ALA A 200 -3.41 -3.64 -9.57
N ALA A 201 -4.40 -2.99 -10.20
CA ALA A 201 -4.13 -1.94 -11.19
C ALA A 201 -4.05 -0.52 -10.59
N GLN A 202 -4.16 -0.37 -9.27
CA GLN A 202 -4.12 0.94 -8.62
C GLN A 202 -2.68 1.44 -8.44
N ALA A 203 -2.53 2.75 -8.30
CA ALA A 203 -1.30 3.36 -7.83
C ALA A 203 -1.66 4.38 -6.77
N LYS A 204 -0.75 4.57 -5.83
CA LYS A 204 -0.96 5.44 -4.68
C LYS A 204 0.14 6.47 -4.59
N ALA A 205 -0.25 7.71 -4.35
CA ALA A 205 0.65 8.79 -4.04
C ALA A 205 0.41 9.27 -2.61
N VAL A 206 1.46 9.80 -1.99
CA VAL A 206 1.36 10.57 -0.75
C VAL A 206 2.11 11.88 -0.92
N LEU A 207 1.45 12.96 -0.54
CA LEU A 207 1.96 14.32 -0.57
C LEU A 207 2.11 14.80 0.87
N THR A 208 3.31 15.22 1.26
CA THR A 208 3.60 15.73 2.60
C THR A 208 3.59 17.25 2.63
N TYR A 209 3.12 17.81 3.74
CA TYR A 209 2.94 19.24 3.95
C TYR A 209 3.52 19.66 5.30
N ARG A 210 3.81 20.95 5.45
CA ARG A 210 4.26 21.51 6.74
C ARG A 210 3.17 21.46 7.81
N GLN A 211 1.93 21.73 7.42
CA GLN A 211 0.75 21.77 8.30
C GLN A 211 -0.50 21.28 7.54
N PRO A 212 -1.52 20.73 8.22
CA PRO A 212 -2.71 20.21 7.57
C PRO A 212 -3.76 21.31 7.44
N SER A 213 -3.48 22.34 6.63
CA SER A 213 -4.33 23.55 6.54
C SER A 213 -5.79 23.25 6.20
N TRP A 214 -6.06 22.15 5.47
CA TRP A 214 -7.42 21.71 5.19
C TRP A 214 -8.22 21.43 6.47
N ARG A 215 -7.59 20.94 7.55
CA ARG A 215 -8.26 20.75 8.84
C ARG A 215 -8.60 22.08 9.50
N GLU A 216 -7.73 23.09 9.38
CA GLU A 216 -7.97 24.45 9.90
C GLU A 216 -9.14 25.12 9.17
N ASP A 217 -9.29 24.84 7.87
CA ASP A 217 -10.43 25.25 7.04
C ASP A 217 -11.71 24.43 7.32
N GLY A 218 -11.67 23.49 8.27
CA GLY A 218 -12.78 22.64 8.66
C GLY A 218 -13.13 21.57 7.62
N LEU A 219 -12.20 21.21 6.74
CA LEU A 219 -12.31 20.14 5.74
C LEU A 219 -11.72 18.81 6.26
N SER A 220 -12.30 17.70 5.80
CA SER A 220 -11.85 16.35 6.20
C SER A 220 -10.51 15.91 5.57
N GLY A 221 -10.03 16.60 4.54
CA GLY A 221 -8.95 16.11 3.69
C GLY A 221 -9.39 15.01 2.71
N ASN A 222 -10.66 14.61 2.73
CA ASN A 222 -11.21 13.63 1.81
C ASN A 222 -11.78 14.30 0.55
N ALA A 223 -11.54 13.68 -0.61
CA ALA A 223 -12.13 14.16 -1.85
C ALA A 223 -12.23 13.10 -2.96
N PHE A 224 -13.18 13.32 -3.86
CA PHE A 224 -13.39 12.53 -5.07
C PHE A 224 -13.34 13.41 -6.31
N VAL A 225 -12.60 12.96 -7.32
CA VAL A 225 -12.54 13.60 -8.63
C VAL A 225 -12.94 12.59 -9.69
N THR A 226 -14.07 12.83 -10.37
CA THR A 226 -14.70 11.81 -11.21
C THR A 226 -14.70 12.15 -12.70
N HIS A 227 -14.16 13.30 -13.11
CA HIS A 227 -14.05 13.66 -14.52
C HIS A 227 -12.85 13.00 -15.21
N GLY A 228 -12.94 12.80 -16.53
CA GLY A 228 -11.94 12.04 -17.30
C GLY A 228 -10.54 12.66 -17.45
N GLN A 229 -10.28 13.83 -16.86
CA GLN A 229 -8.95 14.47 -16.84
C GLN A 229 -8.28 14.34 -15.46
N ALA A 230 -8.90 13.61 -14.53
CA ALA A 230 -8.38 13.44 -13.18
C ALA A 230 -7.04 12.69 -13.19
N VAL A 231 -6.07 13.23 -12.42
CA VAL A 231 -4.83 12.51 -12.09
C VAL A 231 -5.03 11.67 -10.83
N PHE A 232 -5.68 12.24 -9.82
CA PHE A 232 -6.10 11.58 -8.58
C PHE A 232 -7.61 11.41 -8.59
N GLY A 233 -8.11 10.20 -8.32
CA GLY A 233 -9.55 9.91 -8.29
C GLY A 233 -10.15 9.98 -6.89
N GLU A 234 -9.35 9.62 -5.89
CA GLU A 234 -9.73 9.60 -4.49
C GLU A 234 -8.56 10.12 -3.66
N ILE A 235 -8.86 11.01 -2.72
CA ILE A 235 -7.91 11.66 -1.82
C ILE A 235 -8.42 11.50 -0.40
N PHE A 236 -7.51 11.34 0.55
CA PHE A 236 -7.80 11.21 1.96
C PHE A 236 -6.71 11.84 2.83
N ASP A 237 -7.07 12.16 4.06
CA ASP A 237 -6.10 12.65 5.05
C ASP A 237 -5.17 11.51 5.50
N ALA A 238 -3.87 11.65 5.19
CA ALA A 238 -2.82 10.71 5.55
C ALA A 238 -1.91 11.23 6.69
N SER A 239 -2.34 12.27 7.41
CA SER A 239 -1.57 12.90 8.49
C SER A 239 -1.43 11.95 9.69
N ASP A 240 -0.29 12.01 10.38
CA ASP A 240 -0.04 11.35 11.65
C ASP A 240 0.12 12.43 12.73
N PRO A 241 -0.93 12.71 13.52
CA PRO A 241 -0.90 13.78 14.51
C PRO A 241 0.01 13.46 15.70
N LEU A 242 0.32 12.18 15.95
CA LEU A 242 1.18 11.76 17.07
C LEU A 242 2.64 12.11 16.80
N HIS A 243 3.03 12.19 15.52
CA HIS A 243 4.39 12.52 15.09
C HIS A 243 4.48 13.82 14.28
N GLY A 244 3.40 14.62 14.24
CA GLY A 244 3.38 15.91 13.56
C GLY A 244 3.51 15.83 12.03
N LEU A 245 3.21 14.69 11.42
CA LEU A 245 3.20 14.56 9.96
C LEU A 245 1.87 15.08 9.41
N SER A 246 1.93 16.02 8.47
CA SER A 246 0.77 16.45 7.70
C SER A 246 0.88 15.88 6.29
N ALA A 247 -0.13 15.12 5.84
CA ALA A 247 -0.07 14.48 4.52
C ALA A 247 -1.46 14.24 3.93
N LEU A 248 -1.52 14.22 2.60
CA LEU A 248 -2.67 13.70 1.84
C LEU A 248 -2.22 12.45 1.09
N GLY A 249 -3.00 11.37 1.23
CA GLY A 249 -2.88 10.19 0.40
C GLY A 249 -3.85 10.27 -0.77
N ALA A 250 -3.47 9.70 -1.91
CA ALA A 250 -4.32 9.72 -3.10
C ALA A 250 -4.17 8.45 -3.94
N PHE A 251 -5.27 7.99 -4.51
CA PHE A 251 -5.28 6.97 -5.55
C PHE A 251 -5.30 7.61 -6.93
N LEU A 252 -4.42 7.15 -7.81
CA LEU A 252 -4.32 7.68 -9.17
C LEU A 252 -5.53 7.22 -10.00
N ALA A 253 -6.21 8.16 -10.65
CA ALA A 253 -7.27 7.87 -11.61
C ALA A 253 -6.73 7.34 -12.95
N LEU A 254 -5.44 7.54 -13.22
CA LEU A 254 -4.78 7.08 -14.44
C LEU A 254 -4.69 5.54 -14.49
N PRO A 255 -5.14 4.88 -15.58
CA PRO A 255 -4.99 3.43 -15.76
C PRO A 255 -3.53 2.97 -15.78
N ALA A 256 -3.26 1.72 -15.40
CA ALA A 256 -1.91 1.18 -15.28
C ALA A 256 -1.05 1.35 -16.56
N GLY A 257 -1.62 1.04 -17.74
CA GLY A 257 -0.92 1.19 -19.01
C GLY A 257 -0.59 2.65 -19.39
N ALA A 258 -1.38 3.62 -18.91
CA ALA A 258 -1.07 5.03 -19.08
C ALA A 258 0.09 5.44 -18.15
N ARG A 259 0.06 5.03 -16.88
CA ARG A 259 1.11 5.36 -15.91
C ARG A 259 2.49 4.88 -16.34
N ALA A 260 2.60 3.68 -16.91
CA ALA A 260 3.88 3.15 -17.39
C ALA A 260 4.52 4.03 -18.49
N ARG A 261 3.70 4.68 -19.33
CA ARG A 261 4.18 5.60 -20.37
C ARG A 261 4.65 6.93 -19.81
N PHE A 262 4.09 7.34 -18.67
CA PHE A 262 4.39 8.61 -18.03
C PHE A 262 5.29 8.46 -16.80
N ALA A 263 5.80 7.28 -16.44
CA ALA A 263 6.44 7.06 -15.12
C ALA A 263 7.60 8.03 -14.82
N ALA A 264 8.49 8.27 -15.80
CA ALA A 264 9.58 9.24 -15.68
C ALA A 264 9.08 10.69 -15.65
N GLU A 265 8.09 11.02 -16.48
CA GLU A 265 7.49 12.35 -16.56
C GLU A 265 6.58 12.66 -15.39
N LEU A 266 5.92 11.68 -14.77
CA LEU A 266 5.00 11.85 -13.65
C LEU A 266 5.77 12.17 -12.38
N GLY A 267 6.92 11.51 -12.17
CA GLY A 267 7.85 11.84 -11.09
C GLY A 267 8.44 13.24 -11.25
N ASP A 268 8.89 13.60 -12.45
CA ASP A 268 9.41 14.95 -12.74
C ASP A 268 8.30 16.02 -12.73
N LEU A 269 7.10 15.73 -13.22
CA LEU A 269 5.94 16.63 -13.22
C LEU A 269 5.45 16.86 -11.80
N LEU A 270 5.40 15.83 -10.95
CA LEU A 270 4.95 15.95 -9.56
C LEU A 270 6.03 16.54 -8.64
N SER A 271 7.32 16.42 -8.97
CA SER A 271 8.42 17.02 -8.22
C SER A 271 8.76 18.46 -8.63
N ARG A 272 8.46 18.85 -9.88
CA ARG A 272 8.62 20.23 -10.40
C ARG A 272 7.31 21.02 -10.39
N ALA A 273 6.19 20.38 -10.11
CA ALA A 273 4.94 21.07 -9.82
C ALA A 273 5.10 21.82 -8.48
N PRO A 274 4.82 23.13 -8.40
CA PRO A 274 4.57 23.75 -7.12
C PRO A 274 3.44 23.00 -6.40
N ALA A 275 3.26 23.24 -5.10
CA ALA A 275 2.31 22.52 -4.25
C ALA A 275 0.83 22.42 -4.70
N PRO A 276 0.28 23.10 -5.72
CA PRO A 276 -1.05 22.73 -6.18
C PRO A 276 -0.95 21.53 -7.14
N LEU A 277 -1.10 20.30 -6.61
CA LEU A 277 -1.65 19.17 -7.35
C LEU A 277 -2.39 18.09 -6.55
N ALA A 278 -2.59 18.24 -5.24
CA ALA A 278 -3.74 17.60 -4.59
C ALA A 278 -4.94 18.55 -4.43
N LEU A 279 -4.71 19.87 -4.54
CA LEU A 279 -5.67 20.94 -4.24
C LEU A 279 -5.79 22.07 -5.31
N THR A 280 -5.08 22.05 -6.44
CA THR A 280 -5.45 22.87 -7.64
C THR A 280 -6.82 22.46 -8.14
N THR A 281 -7.09 21.17 -8.12
CA THR A 281 -8.20 20.59 -8.86
C THR A 281 -9.49 20.69 -8.04
N ILE A 282 -9.42 20.51 -6.71
CA ILE A 282 -10.61 20.64 -5.85
C ILE A 282 -10.97 22.10 -5.54
N GLN A 283 -10.10 23.10 -5.72
CA GLN A 283 -10.55 24.46 -5.44
C GLN A 283 -9.72 25.60 -6.04
N LEU A 284 -9.48 25.51 -7.35
CA LEU A 284 -9.65 26.69 -8.22
C LEU A 284 -11.09 27.21 -8.21
N LEU A 285 -12.00 26.53 -7.53
CA LEU A 285 -13.38 26.94 -7.39
C LEU A 285 -13.90 26.85 -5.95
N ALA A 286 -13.56 27.85 -5.16
CA ALA A 286 -14.68 28.52 -4.47
C ALA A 286 -14.51 30.05 -4.37
N GLN A 287 -13.51 30.65 -5.03
CA GLN A 287 -13.41 32.11 -5.22
C GLN A 287 -13.14 32.95 -3.96
N LEU A 288 -11.92 32.94 -3.42
CA LEU A 288 -11.47 34.07 -2.58
C LEU A 288 -10.71 35.06 -3.47
N LYS A 289 -11.45 36.04 -4.00
CA LYS A 289 -10.91 37.21 -4.69
C LYS A 289 -10.60 38.33 -3.67
N THR A 290 -9.64 38.12 -2.77
CA THR A 290 -9.09 39.22 -1.97
C THR A 290 -7.57 39.30 -2.16
N PRO A 291 -6.99 40.49 -2.39
CA PRO A 291 -5.55 40.69 -2.51
C PRO A 291 -4.76 40.12 -1.32
N GLU A 292 -5.35 40.13 -0.12
CA GLU A 292 -4.74 39.59 1.10
C GLU A 292 -4.60 38.06 1.07
N ALA A 293 -5.53 37.33 0.45
CA ALA A 293 -5.44 35.87 0.30
C ALA A 293 -4.31 35.49 -0.67
N LEU A 294 -4.14 36.27 -1.74
CA LEU A 294 -3.07 36.09 -2.72
C LEU A 294 -1.69 36.42 -2.13
N ALA A 295 -1.59 37.48 -1.33
CA ALA A 295 -0.36 37.87 -0.64
C ALA A 295 0.04 36.91 0.50
N ALA A 296 -0.94 36.32 1.22
CA ALA A 296 -0.69 35.29 2.23
C ALA A 296 -0.24 33.96 1.60
N LEU A 297 -0.83 33.61 0.44
CA LEU A 297 -0.38 32.52 -0.42
C LEU A 297 1.09 32.75 -0.85
N GLU A 298 1.40 33.90 -1.47
CA GLU A 298 2.75 34.28 -1.91
C GLU A 298 3.79 34.35 -0.77
N ALA A 299 3.43 34.82 0.42
CA ALA A 299 4.32 34.87 1.58
C ALA A 299 4.59 33.49 2.20
N GLY A 300 3.65 32.53 2.08
CA GLY A 300 3.83 31.13 2.49
C GLY A 300 4.60 30.27 1.49
N PHE A 301 4.69 30.70 0.22
CA PHE A 301 5.33 29.98 -0.88
C PHE A 301 6.85 30.13 -0.98
N ALA A 302 7.49 30.91 -0.12
CA ALA A 302 8.94 31.01 -0.06
C ALA A 302 9.62 29.81 0.65
N SER A 303 8.89 28.73 0.99
CA SER A 303 9.43 27.61 1.80
C SER A 303 9.54 26.28 1.00
N PRO A 304 10.63 25.49 1.16
CA PRO A 304 11.16 24.64 0.08
C PRO A 304 10.69 23.17 0.01
N HIS A 305 9.61 22.74 0.68
CA HIS A 305 9.45 21.30 0.99
C HIS A 305 8.03 20.74 0.78
N VAL A 306 7.69 20.34 -0.44
CA VAL A 306 6.66 19.33 -0.72
C VAL A 306 7.35 18.10 -1.29
N GLU A 307 7.29 16.97 -0.59
CA GLU A 307 7.83 15.71 -1.06
C GLU A 307 6.68 14.81 -1.56
N VAL A 308 6.74 14.38 -2.82
CA VAL A 308 5.77 13.47 -3.44
C VAL A 308 6.38 12.08 -3.57
N ARG A 309 5.63 11.07 -3.10
CA ARG A 309 6.03 9.66 -3.21
C ARG A 309 4.94 8.84 -3.86
N ILE A 310 5.31 7.97 -4.80
CA ILE A 310 4.37 7.20 -5.61
C ILE A 310 4.79 5.74 -5.61
N SER A 311 3.83 4.84 -5.43
CA SER A 311 3.99 3.41 -5.70
C SER A 311 2.94 2.96 -6.70
N ALA A 312 3.35 2.21 -7.71
CA ALA A 312 2.42 1.34 -8.42
C ALA A 312 2.07 0.17 -7.50
N LEU A 313 0.80 -0.01 -7.12
CA LEU A 313 0.39 -1.21 -6.38
C LEU A 313 0.49 -2.48 -7.27
N ALA A 314 0.61 -2.29 -8.59
CA ALA A 314 0.77 -3.33 -9.61
C ALA A 314 2.16 -3.97 -9.67
N GLU A 315 3.19 -3.33 -9.08
CA GLU A 315 4.55 -3.88 -9.00
C GLU A 315 4.86 -4.45 -7.59
N LEU A 316 3.85 -4.51 -6.69
CA LEU A 316 3.90 -5.03 -5.32
C LEU A 316 3.30 -6.44 -5.16
#